data_AF-B7RT56-F1
#
_entry.id   AF-B7RT56-F1
#
_cell.length_a   1.000
_cell.length_b   1.000
_cell.length_c   1.000
_cell.angle_alpha   90.00
_cell.angle_beta   90.00
_cell.angle_gamma   90.00
#
_symmetry.space_group_name_H-M   'P 1'
#
loop_
_entity.id
_entity.type
_entity.pdbx_description
1 polymer ?
#
loop_
_entity_poly.entity_id
_entity_poly.type
_entity_poly.pdbx_seq_one_letter_code
_entity_poly.pdbx_strand_id
1 'polypeptide(L)'
;MRSRQHFLALNSSANSDSSLNQQCAASPDCQPDTNRGDIFLHRGFMRRSKGLLCLLSGLWVAAARIVHSRRSPLRAALLHRSVRGALVALSYLSVGVITSTVTLASENIGNDDLLCAWPIQTTPDKANIFYPDANASYWTMPFFAQSDLEITIKGDFPNSRYFGIDVYGSDSLSFAVNGVESTLADYQIGADPGGANPWQTIDGVGSGSFTVRVNNNVAVDQPNVLPLSPTPLPVSLVPGLPNNMGYLMLRVYLPKEGDPNDTEYVRLPTVTLTLTNTNEVRELVPCDSAQSDGGQFGSNGVIGQLISNQLVANQGGPCEQDGSCPELLSFAAAGGLTTPFPNGIAGYVAALYQPAPGYISVVQARMPSSSRAYGDGPAPWPENGTDLRYWSFCNYLYQFPFPVIGAGGASGCVADYQAPIVGDLATLVLSSIEDRPVSTLAYGSTLAWLPTSPSSPAAKEVVAIRNMLPSTSFQQSVTNISQYGNPDLAKQVMGIYYPVMTQCTIATFDLLGVEGCFANPASPTVSIAVPSMRDWQLWLVALLLFGIATLQLRIRAS
;
A
#
# COMPACT_ATOMS: atom_id res chain seq x y z
N MET A 1 -20.42 -25.18 48.17
CA MET A 1 -21.84 -25.60 48.03
C MET A 1 -22.51 -24.59 47.10
N ARG A 2 -23.05 -24.84 45.91
CA ARG A 2 -23.41 -25.98 45.03
C ARG A 2 -22.96 -25.57 43.61
N SER A 3 -22.15 -26.34 42.87
CA SER A 3 -22.52 -27.31 41.80
C SER A 3 -23.50 -26.79 40.73
N ARG A 4 -23.42 -27.06 39.42
CA ARG A 4 -22.46 -27.59 38.42
C ARG A 4 -23.28 -27.79 37.11
N GLN A 5 -22.59 -27.91 35.95
CA GLN A 5 -23.02 -28.39 34.60
C GLN A 5 -23.56 -27.32 33.63
N HIS A 6 -22.81 -26.83 32.63
CA HIS A 6 -22.22 -27.43 31.40
C HIS A 6 -23.22 -27.62 30.23
N PHE A 7 -23.05 -26.89 29.11
CA PHE A 7 -22.46 -27.37 27.84
C PHE A 7 -22.43 -26.29 26.72
N LEU A 8 -21.28 -26.22 26.02
CA LEU A 8 -20.94 -25.77 24.64
C LEU A 8 -21.78 -24.72 23.88
N ALA A 9 -21.13 -23.65 23.41
CA ALA A 9 -21.24 -23.16 22.03
C ALA A 9 -20.03 -22.28 21.63
N LEU A 10 -19.56 -22.46 20.39
CA LEU A 10 -18.39 -21.88 19.74
C LEU A 10 -18.66 -20.50 19.11
N ASN A 11 -17.56 -19.77 18.87
CA ASN A 11 -17.34 -18.59 18.03
C ASN A 11 -18.34 -18.30 16.90
N SER A 12 -18.73 -17.02 16.76
CA SER A 12 -18.61 -16.22 15.52
C SER A 12 -19.29 -14.86 15.69
N SER A 13 -18.57 -13.74 15.52
CA SER A 13 -19.21 -12.45 15.19
C SER A 13 -18.31 -11.66 14.24
N ALA A 14 -18.46 -11.96 12.95
CA ALA A 14 -18.19 -11.05 11.86
C ALA A 14 -19.46 -10.19 11.66
N ASN A 15 -19.31 -8.87 11.61
CA ASN A 15 -20.39 -7.96 11.20
C ASN A 15 -20.06 -7.41 9.82
N SER A 16 -20.93 -7.69 8.86
CA SER A 16 -20.92 -7.19 7.49
C SER A 16 -22.23 -6.46 7.17
N ASP A 17 -22.10 -5.33 6.48
CA ASP A 17 -23.00 -4.78 5.45
C ASP A 17 -24.51 -4.71 5.72
N SER A 18 -24.97 -3.53 6.16
CA SER A 18 -26.38 -3.14 6.15
C SER A 18 -26.62 -1.87 5.32
N SER A 19 -26.63 -1.97 3.99
CA SER A 19 -27.20 -0.93 3.11
C SER A 19 -27.85 -1.46 1.82
N LEU A 20 -27.69 -2.74 1.47
CA LEU A 20 -28.28 -3.35 0.26
C LEU A 20 -29.69 -3.95 0.47
N ASN A 21 -30.10 -4.25 1.71
CA ASN A 21 -31.36 -4.96 1.99
C ASN A 21 -32.62 -4.08 2.09
N GLN A 22 -32.51 -2.75 1.99
CA GLN A 22 -33.68 -1.86 2.09
C GLN A 22 -34.28 -1.42 0.75
N GLN A 23 -33.65 -1.71 -0.40
CA GLN A 23 -34.16 -1.26 -1.70
C GLN A 23 -34.97 -2.29 -2.50
N CYS A 24 -35.16 -3.52 -2.01
CA CYS A 24 -35.93 -4.56 -2.71
C CYS A 24 -37.43 -4.64 -2.36
N ALA A 25 -37.95 -3.81 -1.46
CA ALA A 25 -39.32 -3.93 -0.94
C ALA A 25 -40.42 -3.22 -1.78
N ALA A 26 -40.12 -2.69 -2.97
CA ALA A 26 -41.05 -1.81 -3.69
C ALA A 26 -41.28 -2.13 -5.19
N SER A 27 -41.31 -3.41 -5.60
CA SER A 27 -41.68 -3.76 -6.98
C SER A 27 -42.59 -5.01 -7.08
N PRO A 28 -43.67 -5.02 -7.91
CA PRO A 28 -44.68 -6.09 -7.92
C PRO A 28 -44.28 -7.41 -8.61
N ASP A 29 -43.05 -7.55 -9.12
CA ASP A 29 -42.68 -8.66 -10.04
C ASP A 29 -41.81 -9.78 -9.41
N CYS A 30 -41.79 -9.96 -8.09
CA CYS A 30 -41.06 -11.06 -7.45
C CYS A 30 -41.97 -12.25 -7.11
N GLN A 31 -41.78 -13.39 -7.80
CA GLN A 31 -42.24 -14.71 -7.37
C GLN A 31 -41.02 -15.60 -7.07
N PRO A 32 -41.02 -16.38 -5.97
CA PRO A 32 -39.89 -17.20 -5.56
C PRO A 32 -39.83 -18.52 -6.34
N ASP A 33 -38.65 -18.89 -6.86
CA ASP A 33 -38.40 -20.21 -7.42
C ASP A 33 -37.52 -21.01 -6.44
N THR A 34 -38.13 -21.96 -5.76
CA THR A 34 -37.48 -22.85 -4.79
C THR A 34 -36.84 -24.02 -5.53
N ASN A 35 -35.63 -23.85 -6.07
CA ASN A 35 -34.64 -24.90 -6.26
C ASN A 35 -33.34 -24.34 -6.87
N ARG A 36 -32.29 -24.28 -6.03
CA ARG A 36 -30.89 -23.84 -6.25
C ARG A 36 -30.58 -22.46 -5.65
N GLY A 37 -29.62 -22.46 -4.72
CA GLY A 37 -29.16 -21.28 -3.99
C GLY A 37 -28.59 -20.17 -4.88
N ASP A 38 -29.16 -18.99 -4.69
CA ASP A 38 -28.58 -17.66 -4.59
C ASP A 38 -27.50 -17.22 -5.60
N ILE A 39 -27.96 -16.77 -6.79
CA ILE A 39 -27.34 -15.68 -7.57
C ILE A 39 -28.48 -14.83 -8.18
N PHE A 40 -28.58 -13.55 -7.81
CA PHE A 40 -29.47 -12.57 -8.47
C PHE A 40 -28.73 -11.85 -9.61
N LEU A 41 -29.18 -12.01 -10.85
CA LEU A 41 -28.62 -11.35 -12.05
C LEU A 41 -29.67 -10.47 -12.75
N HIS A 42 -29.32 -9.20 -12.99
CA HIS A 42 -30.11 -8.22 -13.75
C HIS A 42 -30.34 -8.67 -15.21
N ARG A 43 -31.61 -8.81 -15.64
CA ARG A 43 -32.03 -9.26 -16.99
C ARG A 43 -31.79 -8.26 -18.16
N GLY A 44 -31.09 -7.15 -17.95
CA GLY A 44 -30.92 -6.09 -18.98
C GLY A 44 -29.74 -6.27 -19.94
N PHE A 45 -28.66 -6.97 -19.53
CA PHE A 45 -27.40 -6.95 -20.27
C PHE A 45 -27.26 -8.06 -21.34
N MET A 46 -28.10 -9.10 -21.28
CA MET A 46 -28.01 -10.28 -22.16
C MET A 46 -28.78 -10.19 -23.50
N ARG A 47 -29.32 -9.02 -23.87
CA ARG A 47 -30.09 -8.84 -25.12
C ARG A 47 -29.31 -8.17 -26.27
N ARG A 48 -28.21 -7.45 -25.99
CA ARG A 48 -27.39 -6.80 -27.04
C ARG A 48 -26.26 -7.68 -27.60
N SER A 49 -25.77 -8.67 -26.84
CA SER A 49 -24.68 -9.55 -27.27
C SER A 49 -25.15 -10.75 -28.12
N LYS A 50 -26.39 -11.23 -27.97
CA LYS A 50 -26.95 -12.33 -28.79
C LYS A 50 -27.33 -11.91 -30.22
N GLY A 51 -27.70 -10.65 -30.43
CA GLY A 51 -28.07 -10.14 -31.78
C GLY A 51 -26.88 -10.07 -32.74
N LEU A 52 -25.69 -9.71 -32.25
CA LEU A 52 -24.48 -9.57 -33.07
C LEU A 52 -23.91 -10.95 -33.48
N LEU A 53 -23.99 -11.94 -32.58
CA LEU A 53 -23.57 -13.32 -32.88
C LEU A 53 -24.52 -14.04 -33.87
N CYS A 54 -25.83 -13.79 -33.82
CA CYS A 54 -26.77 -14.35 -34.81
C CYS A 54 -26.58 -13.76 -36.22
N LEU A 55 -26.28 -12.47 -36.33
CA LEU A 55 -25.99 -11.80 -37.61
C LEU A 55 -24.70 -12.32 -38.25
N LEU A 56 -23.66 -12.58 -37.46
CA LEU A 56 -22.39 -13.12 -37.94
C LEU A 56 -22.47 -14.60 -38.32
N SER A 57 -23.29 -15.41 -37.63
CA SER A 57 -23.54 -16.81 -38.02
C SER A 57 -24.39 -16.94 -39.30
N GLY A 58 -25.31 -16.01 -39.56
CA GLY A 58 -26.16 -16.02 -40.75
C GLY A 58 -25.40 -15.73 -42.05
N LEU A 59 -24.39 -14.86 -41.98
CA LEU A 59 -23.54 -14.50 -43.13
C LEU A 59 -22.59 -15.65 -43.54
N TRP A 60 -22.13 -16.46 -42.58
CA TRP A 60 -21.29 -17.63 -42.86
C TRP A 60 -22.07 -18.80 -43.48
N VAL A 61 -23.32 -19.03 -43.08
CA VAL A 61 -24.17 -20.09 -43.65
C VAL A 61 -24.64 -19.74 -45.08
N ALA A 62 -24.83 -18.45 -45.39
CA ALA A 62 -25.15 -17.99 -46.74
C ALA A 62 -23.95 -18.09 -47.71
N ALA A 63 -22.72 -17.86 -47.22
CA ALA A 63 -21.50 -18.01 -48.03
C ALA A 63 -21.16 -19.48 -48.32
N ALA A 64 -21.43 -20.39 -47.37
CA ALA A 64 -21.14 -21.82 -47.52
C ALA A 64 -22.11 -22.55 -48.49
N ARG A 65 -23.33 -22.04 -48.70
CA ARG A 65 -24.31 -22.66 -49.63
C ARG A 65 -24.14 -22.29 -51.11
N ILE A 66 -23.26 -21.36 -51.46
CA ILE A 66 -23.03 -20.94 -52.86
C ILE A 66 -21.84 -21.68 -53.50
N VAL A 67 -21.01 -22.36 -52.71
CA VAL A 67 -19.84 -23.11 -53.21
C VAL A 67 -20.19 -24.48 -53.79
N HIS A 68 -21.46 -24.91 -53.77
CA HIS A 68 -21.91 -26.22 -54.29
C HIS A 68 -23.10 -26.15 -55.26
N SER A 69 -23.12 -25.18 -56.18
CA SER A 69 -23.97 -25.30 -57.38
C SER A 69 -23.21 -24.94 -58.65
N ARG A 70 -22.73 -25.96 -59.35
CA ARG A 70 -22.38 -25.85 -60.77
C ARG A 70 -23.68 -25.60 -61.55
N ARG A 71 -23.88 -24.39 -62.09
CA ARG A 71 -24.49 -24.08 -63.40
C ARG A 71 -24.82 -22.58 -63.56
N SER A 72 -24.53 -22.07 -64.76
CA SER A 72 -24.97 -20.81 -65.41
C SER A 72 -24.17 -19.51 -65.15
N PRO A 73 -23.54 -18.92 -66.20
CA PRO A 73 -22.80 -17.67 -66.10
C PRO A 73 -23.68 -16.50 -66.55
N LEU A 74 -24.55 -15.96 -65.69
CA LEU A 74 -25.30 -14.73 -66.02
C LEU A 74 -25.75 -13.89 -64.80
N ARG A 75 -25.24 -14.16 -63.60
CA ARG A 75 -25.58 -13.39 -62.37
C ARG A 75 -24.39 -12.71 -61.68
N ALA A 76 -23.23 -12.62 -62.32
CA ALA A 76 -22.03 -11.99 -61.75
C ALA A 76 -22.01 -10.44 -61.87
N ALA A 77 -22.86 -9.83 -62.71
CA ALA A 77 -22.79 -8.39 -62.98
C ALA A 77 -23.60 -7.49 -62.01
N LEU A 78 -24.46 -8.05 -61.16
CA LEU A 78 -25.31 -7.30 -60.23
C LEU A 78 -24.82 -7.31 -58.77
N LEU A 79 -23.82 -8.13 -58.42
CA LEU A 79 -23.26 -8.18 -57.06
C LEU A 79 -22.13 -7.17 -56.81
N HIS A 80 -21.42 -6.72 -57.87
CA HIS A 80 -20.29 -5.81 -57.72
C HIS A 80 -20.67 -4.37 -57.32
N ARG A 81 -21.94 -3.98 -57.49
CA ARG A 81 -22.44 -2.65 -57.14
C ARG A 81 -22.93 -2.54 -55.69
N SER A 82 -23.32 -3.65 -55.07
CA SER A 82 -23.87 -3.69 -53.70
C SER A 82 -22.78 -3.87 -52.63
N VAL A 83 -21.64 -4.47 -52.97
CA VAL A 83 -20.52 -4.66 -52.02
C VAL A 83 -19.67 -3.40 -51.87
N ARG A 84 -19.60 -2.53 -52.90
CA ARG A 84 -18.92 -1.23 -52.80
C ARG A 84 -19.69 -0.20 -51.97
N GLY A 85 -21.01 -0.31 -51.86
CA GLY A 85 -21.83 0.55 -51.00
C GLY A 85 -21.69 0.24 -49.50
N ALA A 86 -21.50 -1.03 -49.14
CA ALA A 86 -21.37 -1.46 -47.74
C ALA A 86 -19.99 -1.12 -47.13
N LEU A 87 -18.93 -1.06 -47.96
CA LEU A 87 -17.58 -0.72 -47.49
C LEU A 87 -17.38 0.78 -47.23
N VAL A 88 -18.14 1.66 -47.88
CA VAL A 88 -18.09 3.11 -47.60
C VAL A 88 -18.91 3.49 -46.36
N ALA A 89 -19.96 2.71 -46.03
CA ALA A 89 -20.74 2.92 -44.81
C ALA A 89 -20.03 2.44 -43.52
N LEU A 90 -19.08 1.50 -43.62
CA LEU A 90 -18.24 1.10 -42.49
C LEU A 90 -17.07 2.05 -42.19
N SER A 91 -16.65 2.88 -43.17
CA SER A 91 -15.65 3.94 -42.95
C SER A 91 -16.22 5.23 -42.33
N TYR A 92 -17.55 5.35 -42.18
CA TYR A 92 -18.21 6.48 -41.49
C TYR A 92 -18.82 6.10 -40.13
N LEU A 93 -18.59 4.87 -39.64
CA LEU A 93 -18.95 4.41 -38.29
C LEU A 93 -17.73 4.33 -37.35
N SER A 94 -16.56 4.75 -37.80
CA SER A 94 -15.46 5.25 -36.96
C SER A 94 -15.71 6.70 -36.54
N VAL A 95 -16.97 7.02 -36.19
CA VAL A 95 -17.32 8.21 -35.42
C VAL A 95 -17.00 7.89 -33.97
N GLY A 96 -16.02 8.61 -33.44
CA GLY A 96 -15.91 8.89 -32.02
C GLY A 96 -15.80 7.64 -31.14
N VAL A 97 -14.63 7.01 -31.13
CA VAL A 97 -14.04 6.76 -29.80
C VAL A 97 -13.78 8.16 -29.26
N ILE A 98 -14.80 8.75 -28.64
CA ILE A 98 -14.58 9.76 -27.62
C ILE A 98 -13.77 8.97 -26.60
N THR A 99 -12.44 9.05 -26.71
CA THR A 99 -11.64 9.01 -25.50
C THR A 99 -12.25 10.13 -24.69
N SER A 100 -13.15 9.78 -23.77
CA SER A 100 -13.38 10.59 -22.60
C SER A 100 -12.04 10.53 -21.87
N THR A 101 -11.04 11.26 -22.37
CA THR A 101 -10.15 11.96 -21.48
C THR A 101 -11.13 12.67 -20.58
N VAL A 102 -11.26 12.18 -19.35
CA VAL A 102 -11.65 13.07 -18.29
C VAL A 102 -10.51 14.07 -18.27
N THR A 103 -10.56 15.05 -19.17
CA THR A 103 -10.04 16.37 -18.92
C THR A 103 -10.91 16.78 -17.75
N LEU A 104 -10.47 16.42 -16.53
CA LEU A 104 -10.80 17.25 -15.40
C LEU A 104 -10.42 18.63 -15.92
N ALA A 105 -11.44 19.46 -16.14
CA ALA A 105 -11.19 20.88 -16.06
C ALA A 105 -10.30 21.02 -14.84
N SER A 106 -9.17 21.70 -15.00
CA SER A 106 -8.44 22.27 -13.89
C SER A 106 -9.47 23.08 -13.10
N GLU A 107 -10.22 22.43 -12.21
CA GLU A 107 -10.76 23.11 -11.05
C GLU A 107 -9.53 23.78 -10.45
N ASN A 108 -9.62 25.08 -10.24
CA ASN A 108 -8.61 25.82 -9.49
C ASN A 108 -8.68 25.31 -8.06
N ILE A 109 -8.21 24.08 -7.83
CA ILE A 109 -8.22 23.46 -6.53
C ILE A 109 -7.13 24.16 -5.74
N GLY A 110 -7.52 24.65 -4.58
CA GLY A 110 -6.67 25.45 -3.73
C GLY A 110 -6.86 25.08 -2.26
N ASN A 111 -6.20 25.88 -1.42
CA ASN A 111 -6.28 25.72 0.02
C ASN A 111 -7.71 25.96 0.58
N ASP A 112 -8.57 26.65 -0.18
CA ASP A 112 -9.95 26.94 0.20
C ASP A 112 -10.86 25.70 0.12
N ASP A 113 -10.47 24.67 -0.64
CA ASP A 113 -11.22 23.43 -0.79
C ASP A 113 -11.03 22.44 0.37
N LEU A 114 -10.08 22.70 1.27
CA LEU A 114 -9.84 21.90 2.48
C LEU A 114 -10.90 22.21 3.53
N LEU A 115 -11.84 21.31 3.83
CA LEU A 115 -12.91 21.61 4.80
C LEU A 115 -12.49 21.47 6.26
N CYS A 116 -11.52 20.60 6.54
CA CYS A 116 -10.98 20.30 7.86
C CYS A 116 -9.52 19.82 7.72
N ALA A 117 -8.79 19.79 8.83
CA ALA A 117 -7.42 19.30 8.89
C ALA A 117 -7.39 17.77 8.94
N TRP A 118 -6.31 17.16 8.44
CA TRP A 118 -6.06 15.71 8.52
C TRP A 118 -7.13 14.81 7.85
N PRO A 119 -7.54 15.11 6.60
CA PRO A 119 -8.64 14.41 5.93
C PRO A 119 -8.36 12.95 5.54
N ILE A 120 -7.12 12.46 5.65
CA ILE A 120 -6.74 11.10 5.23
C ILE A 120 -6.01 10.40 6.37
N GLN A 121 -6.50 9.26 6.83
CA GLN A 121 -5.86 8.39 7.82
C GLN A 121 -5.36 7.08 7.18
N THR A 122 -4.07 6.78 7.27
CA THR A 122 -3.49 5.52 6.79
C THR A 122 -3.26 4.58 7.96
N THR A 123 -3.89 3.42 7.93
CA THR A 123 -3.72 2.29 8.85
C THR A 123 -4.02 1.00 8.08
N PRO A 124 -3.67 -0.20 8.62
CA PRO A 124 -4.05 -1.46 7.98
C PRO A 124 -5.56 -1.61 7.72
N ASP A 125 -6.40 -0.99 8.56
CA ASP A 125 -7.86 -1.10 8.49
C ASP A 125 -8.54 0.00 7.66
N LYS A 126 -7.90 1.17 7.53
CA LYS A 126 -8.50 2.35 6.87
C LYS A 126 -7.99 2.54 5.44
N ALA A 127 -6.67 2.51 5.27
CA ALA A 127 -6.01 2.68 3.98
C ALA A 127 -4.65 1.98 4.03
N ASN A 128 -4.61 0.72 3.58
CA ASN A 128 -3.43 -0.12 3.69
C ASN A 128 -2.53 0.05 2.45
N ILE A 129 -1.80 1.16 2.39
CA ILE A 129 -0.99 1.57 1.23
C ILE A 129 0.41 2.02 1.67
N PHE A 130 1.38 1.85 0.78
CA PHE A 130 2.75 2.34 0.88
C PHE A 130 3.55 1.84 2.09
N TYR A 131 3.53 0.53 2.31
CA TYR A 131 4.33 -0.14 3.35
C TYR A 131 4.10 0.42 4.77
N PRO A 132 2.84 0.54 5.24
CA PRO A 132 2.57 1.12 6.56
C PRO A 132 3.16 0.24 7.69
N ASP A 133 3.64 0.83 8.77
CA ASP A 133 3.81 0.05 10.01
C ASP A 133 2.41 -0.20 10.59
N ALA A 134 2.06 -1.46 10.86
CA ALA A 134 0.79 -1.79 11.50
C ALA A 134 0.72 -1.31 12.97
N ASN A 135 1.85 -0.92 13.54
CA ASN A 135 1.94 -0.30 14.87
C ASN A 135 1.96 1.24 14.81
N ALA A 136 1.69 1.83 13.65
CA ALA A 136 1.64 3.28 13.48
C ALA A 136 0.33 3.72 12.81
N SER A 137 0.01 4.99 12.99
CA SER A 137 -1.05 5.68 12.29
C SER A 137 -0.54 6.97 11.69
N TYR A 138 -1.03 7.27 10.50
CA TYR A 138 -0.59 8.41 9.72
C TYR A 138 -1.82 9.23 9.36
N TRP A 139 -1.75 10.55 9.56
CA TRP A 139 -2.76 11.48 9.10
C TRP A 139 -2.14 12.45 8.10
N THR A 140 -2.69 12.47 6.90
CA THR A 140 -2.18 13.26 5.78
C THR A 140 -3.15 14.39 5.47
N MET A 141 -2.60 15.59 5.29
CA MET A 141 -3.32 16.77 4.84
C MET A 141 -2.63 17.36 3.62
N PRO A 142 -3.25 17.33 2.43
CA PRO A 142 -2.73 18.05 1.28
C PRO A 142 -2.86 19.55 1.46
N PHE A 143 -2.00 20.32 0.81
CA PHE A 143 -2.06 21.77 0.70
C PHE A 143 -1.46 22.23 -0.63
N PHE A 144 -1.64 23.50 -0.99
CA PHE A 144 -1.06 24.09 -2.19
C PHE A 144 -0.06 25.16 -1.78
N ALA A 145 1.22 24.89 -2.03
CA ALA A 145 2.30 25.79 -1.73
C ALA A 145 2.23 27.04 -2.62
N GLN A 146 2.44 28.19 -1.99
CA GLN A 146 2.60 29.50 -2.61
C GLN A 146 3.53 30.34 -1.73
N SER A 147 4.20 31.34 -2.31
CA SER A 147 5.29 32.07 -1.64
C SER A 147 4.88 32.87 -0.40
N ASP A 148 3.60 33.22 -0.30
CA ASP A 148 2.95 34.01 0.75
C ASP A 148 2.16 33.15 1.73
N LEU A 149 2.17 31.81 1.58
CA LEU A 149 1.52 30.91 2.51
C LEU A 149 2.44 30.61 3.70
N GLU A 150 1.90 30.78 4.90
CA GLU A 150 2.44 30.19 6.13
C GLU A 150 1.40 29.25 6.73
N ILE A 151 1.84 28.10 7.24
CA ILE A 151 0.98 27.16 7.97
C ILE A 151 1.43 27.11 9.42
N THR A 152 0.49 27.14 10.36
CA THR A 152 0.73 26.90 11.78
C THR A 152 0.01 25.63 12.20
N ILE A 153 0.70 24.72 12.87
CA ILE A 153 0.16 23.48 13.41
C ILE A 153 0.22 23.57 14.93
N LYS A 154 -0.94 23.43 15.61
CA LYS A 154 -1.03 23.54 17.06
C LYS A 154 -1.75 22.34 17.66
N GLY A 155 -1.12 21.66 18.61
CA GLY A 155 -1.72 20.50 19.26
C GLY A 155 -1.12 20.22 20.63
N ASP A 156 -1.56 19.12 21.24
CA ASP A 156 -1.00 18.58 22.48
C ASP A 156 -0.04 17.43 22.17
N PHE A 157 1.01 17.27 22.98
CA PHE A 157 1.88 16.10 22.87
C PHE A 157 1.07 14.81 23.07
N PRO A 158 1.10 13.86 22.11
CA PRO A 158 0.38 12.59 22.26
C PRO A 158 1.05 11.69 23.30
N ASN A 159 0.30 10.71 23.80
CA ASN A 159 0.86 9.61 24.56
C ASN A 159 1.16 8.45 23.61
N SER A 160 2.40 8.37 23.15
CA SER A 160 2.86 7.36 22.21
C SER A 160 4.35 7.12 22.34
N ARG A 161 4.88 6.06 21.73
CA ARG A 161 6.33 5.83 21.68
C ARG A 161 7.06 6.94 20.91
N TYR A 162 6.47 7.36 19.81
CA TYR A 162 7.02 8.40 18.94
C TYR A 162 5.88 9.13 18.23
N PHE A 163 6.08 10.41 17.96
CA PHE A 163 5.34 11.11 16.92
C PHE A 163 6.25 12.04 16.11
N GLY A 164 5.80 12.44 14.93
CA GLY A 164 6.53 13.40 14.10
C GLY A 164 5.62 14.06 13.07
N ILE A 165 6.08 15.20 12.58
CA ILE A 165 5.43 15.97 11.52
C ILE A 165 6.38 16.05 10.34
N ASP A 166 5.86 15.76 9.16
CA ASP A 166 6.62 15.78 7.92
C ASP A 166 5.91 16.64 6.87
N VAL A 167 6.70 17.26 6.01
CA VAL A 167 6.24 17.98 4.81
C VAL A 167 6.83 17.30 3.58
N TYR A 168 5.97 17.01 2.61
CA TYR A 168 6.35 16.40 1.34
C TYR A 168 6.05 17.32 0.18
N GLY A 169 6.91 17.25 -0.84
CA GLY A 169 6.61 17.81 -2.15
C GLY A 169 5.51 17.02 -2.87
N SER A 170 5.13 17.48 -4.06
CA SER A 170 4.13 16.82 -4.90
C SER A 170 4.57 15.42 -5.36
N ASP A 171 5.88 15.15 -5.37
CA ASP A 171 6.49 13.84 -5.62
C ASP A 171 6.42 12.87 -4.43
N SER A 172 5.85 13.30 -3.29
CA SER A 172 5.75 12.55 -2.02
C SER A 172 7.09 12.24 -1.34
N LEU A 173 8.13 13.01 -1.63
CA LEU A 173 9.48 12.82 -1.06
C LEU A 173 9.83 13.91 -0.05
N SER A 174 10.67 13.54 0.91
CA SER A 174 11.30 14.48 1.84
C SER A 174 12.28 15.39 1.09
N PHE A 175 12.46 16.60 1.60
CA PHE A 175 13.36 17.60 1.04
C PHE A 175 13.95 18.46 2.15
N ALA A 176 14.90 19.34 1.81
CA ALA A 176 15.47 20.29 2.76
C ALA A 176 15.51 21.69 2.15
N VAL A 177 15.39 22.71 3.01
CA VAL A 177 15.59 24.12 2.65
C VAL A 177 16.50 24.75 3.69
N ASN A 178 17.57 25.44 3.24
CA ASN A 178 18.55 26.09 4.12
C ASN A 178 19.16 25.16 5.20
N GLY A 179 19.30 23.87 4.90
CA GLY A 179 19.80 22.85 5.84
C GLY A 179 18.78 22.37 6.87
N VAL A 180 17.52 22.80 6.77
CA VAL A 180 16.40 22.28 7.58
C VAL A 180 15.67 21.22 6.78
N GLU A 181 15.64 19.99 7.31
CA GLU A 181 14.92 18.87 6.72
C GLU A 181 13.39 19.06 6.85
N SER A 182 12.63 18.49 5.92
CA SER A 182 11.17 18.50 5.91
C SER A 182 10.54 17.47 6.85
N THR A 183 11.26 17.10 7.91
CA THR A 183 10.84 16.17 8.95
C THR A 183 11.21 16.75 10.32
N LEU A 184 10.24 16.74 11.24
CA LEU A 184 10.41 17.20 12.62
C LEU A 184 9.91 16.11 13.58
N ALA A 185 10.85 15.47 14.26
CA ALA A 185 10.55 14.45 15.25
C ALA A 185 10.19 15.07 16.61
N ASP A 186 9.33 14.39 17.36
CA ASP A 186 8.92 14.68 18.73
C ASP A 186 9.98 15.35 19.62
N TYR A 187 11.16 14.76 19.78
CA TYR A 187 12.24 15.24 20.66
C TYR A 187 12.86 16.57 20.20
N GLN A 188 12.64 16.97 18.96
CA GLN A 188 13.09 18.25 18.40
C GLN A 188 12.08 19.37 18.65
N ILE A 189 10.83 19.03 19.01
CA ILE A 189 9.75 20.00 19.18
C ILE A 189 9.81 20.62 20.58
N GLY A 190 10.10 21.92 20.68
CA GLY A 190 9.95 22.66 21.92
C GLY A 190 8.47 22.75 22.34
N ALA A 191 8.21 22.57 23.63
CA ALA A 191 6.88 22.80 24.20
C ALA A 191 6.52 24.29 24.20
N ASP A 192 5.23 24.60 24.08
CA ASP A 192 4.72 25.95 24.35
C ASP A 192 4.95 26.33 25.82
N PRO A 193 4.95 27.64 26.16
CA PRO A 193 5.18 28.09 27.53
C PRO A 193 4.27 27.41 28.56
N GLY A 194 4.88 26.82 29.58
CA GLY A 194 4.19 26.09 30.65
C GLY A 194 4.04 24.58 30.41
N GLY A 195 4.41 24.09 29.22
CA GLY A 195 4.50 22.67 28.91
C GLY A 195 5.90 22.10 29.10
N ALA A 196 5.99 20.77 29.11
CA ALA A 196 7.23 20.01 29.03
C ALA A 196 7.05 18.88 28.01
N ASN A 197 7.94 18.85 27.00
CA ASN A 197 7.95 17.79 26.00
C ASN A 197 8.42 16.46 26.65
N PRO A 198 7.58 15.40 26.67
CA PRO A 198 7.96 14.10 27.23
C PRO A 198 9.28 13.54 26.68
N TRP A 199 9.52 13.70 25.38
CA TRP A 199 10.71 13.14 24.69
C TRP A 199 12.00 13.92 24.97
N GLN A 200 11.92 15.08 25.63
CA GLN A 200 13.07 15.86 26.08
C GLN A 200 13.33 15.71 27.59
N THR A 201 12.49 14.95 28.30
CA THR A 201 12.64 14.68 29.74
C THR A 201 13.48 13.42 29.98
N ILE A 202 13.93 13.18 31.21
CA ILE A 202 14.78 12.02 31.51
C ILE A 202 13.99 10.69 31.60
N ASP A 203 12.72 10.76 31.96
CA ASP A 203 11.87 9.62 32.31
C ASP A 203 10.66 9.47 31.38
N GLY A 204 10.56 10.29 30.33
CA GLY A 204 9.43 10.28 29.41
C GLY A 204 8.17 10.92 30.00
N VAL A 205 8.28 11.64 31.12
CA VAL A 205 7.14 12.27 31.78
C VAL A 205 7.07 13.75 31.39
N GLY A 206 5.97 14.11 30.73
CA GLY A 206 5.69 15.48 30.33
C GLY A 206 4.27 15.64 29.84
N SER A 207 3.87 16.88 29.64
CA SER A 207 2.59 17.23 29.02
C SER A 207 2.63 18.69 28.58
N GLY A 208 1.79 19.05 27.63
CA GLY A 208 1.64 20.42 27.17
C GLY A 208 1.31 20.48 25.69
N SER A 209 1.17 21.70 25.19
CA SER A 209 0.96 21.95 23.78
C SER A 209 2.27 22.25 23.06
N PHE A 210 2.22 22.14 21.74
CA PHE A 210 3.26 22.58 20.83
C PHE A 210 2.66 23.42 19.71
N THR A 211 3.48 24.32 19.18
CA THR A 211 3.20 25.09 17.98
C THR A 211 4.35 24.92 16.99
N VAL A 212 4.05 24.48 15.76
CA VAL A 212 5.01 24.33 14.66
C VAL A 212 4.62 25.25 13.50
N ARG A 213 5.60 25.93 12.90
CA ARG A 213 5.39 26.79 11.71
C ARG A 213 5.97 26.16 10.46
N VAL A 214 5.23 26.21 9.37
CA VAL A 214 5.66 25.71 8.05
C VAL A 214 5.70 26.88 7.07
N ASN A 215 6.90 27.20 6.58
CA ASN A 215 7.18 28.26 5.60
C ASN A 215 8.59 28.03 5.02
N ASN A 216 9.00 28.72 3.95
CA ASN A 216 10.35 28.54 3.38
C ASN A 216 11.43 29.46 3.97
N ASN A 217 11.07 30.35 4.90
CA ASN A 217 12.01 31.19 5.64
C ASN A 217 12.48 30.49 6.92
N VAL A 218 13.21 29.39 6.74
CA VAL A 218 13.70 28.52 7.82
C VAL A 218 15.22 28.56 7.96
N ALA A 219 15.69 28.32 9.19
CA ALA A 219 17.10 28.22 9.56
C ALA A 219 17.31 27.09 10.59
N VAL A 220 18.51 26.49 10.59
CA VAL A 220 18.86 25.30 11.39
C VAL A 220 18.70 25.50 12.91
N ASP A 221 18.86 26.72 13.40
CA ASP A 221 18.75 27.09 14.81
C ASP A 221 17.35 27.57 15.21
N GLN A 222 16.44 27.68 14.25
CA GLN A 222 15.06 28.07 14.51
C GLN A 222 14.27 26.87 15.04
N PRO A 223 13.70 26.94 16.27
CA PRO A 223 12.93 25.83 16.81
C PRO A 223 11.57 25.73 16.11
N ASN A 224 11.01 24.52 16.09
CA ASN A 224 9.64 24.23 15.66
C ASN A 224 9.28 24.78 14.27
N VAL A 225 10.21 24.69 13.32
CA VAL A 225 9.93 25.03 11.92
C VAL A 225 10.15 23.87 10.97
N LEU A 226 9.36 23.88 9.90
CA LEU A 226 9.48 22.98 8.76
C LEU A 226 9.46 23.79 7.46
N PRO A 227 10.23 23.41 6.44
CA PRO A 227 10.13 24.02 5.13
C PRO A 227 8.79 23.69 4.45
N LEU A 228 8.22 24.65 3.72
CA LEU A 228 6.91 24.52 3.07
C LEU A 228 6.97 23.75 1.76
N SER A 229 7.98 24.01 0.93
CA SER A 229 8.10 23.36 -0.38
C SER A 229 9.53 23.39 -0.90
N PRO A 230 9.94 22.37 -1.66
CA PRO A 230 11.21 22.41 -2.39
C PRO A 230 11.19 23.51 -3.45
N THR A 231 12.38 23.98 -3.84
CA THR A 231 12.57 24.89 -4.97
C THR A 231 13.74 24.37 -5.83
N PRO A 232 13.51 24.02 -7.11
CA PRO A 232 12.25 24.10 -7.87
C PRO A 232 11.18 23.09 -7.39
N LEU A 233 9.92 23.32 -7.75
CA LEU A 233 8.83 22.39 -7.47
C LEU A 233 8.99 21.09 -8.29
N PRO A 234 8.84 19.91 -7.67
CA PRO A 234 8.92 18.64 -8.37
C PRO A 234 7.66 18.38 -9.22
N VAL A 235 7.71 17.31 -10.00
CA VAL A 235 6.56 16.79 -10.73
C VAL A 235 5.72 15.95 -9.78
N SER A 236 4.41 16.13 -9.78
CA SER A 236 3.50 15.34 -8.94
C SER A 236 3.66 13.83 -9.20
N LEU A 237 3.73 13.05 -8.11
CA LEU A 237 3.67 11.59 -8.15
C LEU A 237 2.35 11.10 -8.75
N VAL A 238 1.26 11.81 -8.46
CA VAL A 238 -0.08 11.51 -8.96
C VAL A 238 -0.33 12.31 -10.23
N PRO A 239 -0.41 11.68 -11.42
CA PRO A 239 -0.63 12.40 -12.67
C PRO A 239 -1.93 13.20 -12.65
N GLY A 240 -1.85 14.47 -13.05
CA GLY A 240 -3.00 15.38 -13.10
C GLY A 240 -3.16 16.27 -11.86
N LEU A 241 -2.39 16.05 -10.79
CA LEU A 241 -2.35 16.98 -9.65
C LEU A 241 -1.30 18.09 -9.86
N PRO A 242 -1.52 19.30 -9.31
CA PRO A 242 -0.59 20.42 -9.45
C PRO A 242 0.78 20.17 -8.84
N ASN A 243 1.85 20.67 -9.48
CA ASN A 243 3.23 20.53 -8.99
C ASN A 243 3.49 21.28 -7.68
N ASN A 244 2.70 22.31 -7.37
CA ASN A 244 2.78 23.04 -6.11
C ASN A 244 1.97 22.40 -4.98
N MET A 245 1.34 21.25 -5.21
CA MET A 245 0.72 20.49 -4.14
C MET A 245 1.80 19.97 -3.18
N GLY A 246 1.57 20.11 -1.88
CA GLY A 246 2.37 19.51 -0.83
C GLY A 246 1.51 18.67 0.10
N TYR A 247 2.15 17.92 0.98
CA TYR A 247 1.46 17.11 1.97
C TYR A 247 2.07 17.33 3.35
N LEU A 248 1.26 17.70 4.32
CA LEU A 248 1.58 17.55 5.73
C LEU A 248 1.24 16.13 6.15
N MET A 249 2.08 15.51 6.95
CA MET A 249 1.78 14.22 7.57
C MET A 249 2.12 14.24 9.04
N LEU A 250 1.13 13.94 9.89
CA LEU A 250 1.34 13.58 11.28
C LEU A 250 1.48 12.07 11.36
N ARG A 251 2.51 11.58 12.04
CA ARG A 251 2.71 10.15 12.28
C ARG A 251 2.76 9.88 13.78
N VAL A 252 2.08 8.85 14.24
CA VAL A 252 2.09 8.40 15.63
C VAL A 252 2.39 6.90 15.64
N TYR A 253 3.43 6.51 16.35
CA TYR A 253 3.85 5.11 16.50
C TYR A 253 3.56 4.66 17.92
N LEU A 254 2.92 3.50 18.03
CA LEU A 254 2.52 2.89 19.30
C LEU A 254 1.77 3.90 20.18
N PRO A 255 0.58 4.36 19.76
CA PRO A 255 -0.28 5.11 20.67
C PRO A 255 -0.56 4.25 21.90
N LYS A 256 -0.62 4.88 23.07
CA LYS A 256 -0.90 4.18 24.32
C LYS A 256 -2.25 3.44 24.24
N GLU A 257 -2.31 2.22 24.79
CA GLU A 257 -3.45 1.28 24.66
C GLU A 257 -3.77 0.83 23.22
N GLY A 258 -2.96 1.23 22.23
CA GLY A 258 -3.05 0.76 20.86
C GLY A 258 -4.16 1.37 20.01
N ASP A 259 -5.01 2.25 20.55
CA ASP A 259 -6.04 2.95 19.75
C ASP A 259 -5.56 4.35 19.34
N PRO A 260 -5.22 4.56 18.05
CA PRO A 260 -4.82 5.87 17.54
C PRO A 260 -5.95 6.91 17.48
N ASN A 261 -7.21 6.49 17.63
CA ASN A 261 -8.38 7.38 17.60
C ASN A 261 -8.88 7.73 19.00
N ASP A 262 -8.28 7.17 20.05
CA ASP A 262 -8.58 7.57 21.41
C ASP A 262 -8.01 8.97 21.68
N THR A 263 -8.89 9.96 21.70
CA THR A 263 -8.55 11.37 21.91
C THR A 263 -7.99 11.70 23.30
N GLU A 264 -8.01 10.74 24.23
CA GLU A 264 -7.27 10.80 25.49
C GLU A 264 -5.75 10.74 25.24
N TYR A 265 -5.32 9.89 24.29
CA TYR A 265 -3.91 9.61 24.02
C TYR A 265 -3.40 10.28 22.74
N VAL A 266 -4.27 10.43 21.73
CA VAL A 266 -3.90 11.05 20.45
C VAL A 266 -4.95 12.07 20.06
N ARG A 267 -4.65 13.36 20.29
CA ARG A 267 -5.45 14.47 19.80
C ARG A 267 -4.80 15.07 18.56
N LEU A 268 -5.53 15.07 17.45
CA LEU A 268 -5.04 15.67 16.21
C LEU A 268 -4.93 17.21 16.38
N PRO A 269 -3.83 17.83 15.90
CA PRO A 269 -3.61 19.27 16.02
C PRO A 269 -4.53 20.07 15.09
N THR A 270 -4.86 21.31 15.45
CA THR A 270 -5.47 22.25 14.50
C THR A 270 -4.41 22.76 13.51
N VAL A 271 -4.86 23.15 12.32
CA VAL A 271 -4.00 23.71 11.26
C VAL A 271 -4.53 25.07 10.84
N THR A 272 -3.70 26.10 10.91
CA THR A 272 -4.06 27.46 10.49
C THR A 272 -3.27 27.84 9.24
N LEU A 273 -3.97 28.20 8.17
CA LEU A 273 -3.40 28.72 6.93
C LEU A 273 -3.41 30.25 6.99
N THR A 274 -2.28 30.90 6.73
CA THR A 274 -2.14 32.36 6.71
C THR A 274 -1.55 32.81 5.38
N LEU A 275 -2.25 33.71 4.68
CA LEU A 275 -1.73 34.39 3.49
C LEU A 275 -1.15 35.74 3.88
N THR A 276 0.17 35.88 3.86
CA THR A 276 0.87 37.04 4.43
C THR A 276 0.68 38.34 3.63
N ASN A 277 0.29 38.23 2.35
CA ASN A 277 0.04 39.40 1.50
C ASN A 277 -1.34 40.06 1.77
N THR A 278 -2.36 39.27 2.11
CA THR A 278 -3.72 39.71 2.38
C THR A 278 -4.04 39.76 3.87
N ASN A 279 -3.20 39.13 4.72
CA ASN A 279 -3.48 38.82 6.12
C ASN A 279 -4.74 37.99 6.31
N GLU A 280 -5.11 37.19 5.31
CA GLU A 280 -6.18 36.22 5.44
C GLU A 280 -5.72 35.05 6.30
N VAL A 281 -6.54 34.69 7.30
CA VAL A 281 -6.25 33.62 8.25
C VAL A 281 -7.43 32.67 8.27
N ARG A 282 -7.15 31.38 8.06
CA ARG A 282 -8.15 30.32 8.03
C ARG A 282 -7.72 29.18 8.93
N GLU A 283 -8.46 28.96 10.00
CA GLU A 283 -8.25 27.83 10.91
C GLU A 283 -9.05 26.61 10.43
N LEU A 284 -8.40 25.44 10.47
CA LEU A 284 -8.95 24.14 10.17
C LEU A 284 -8.86 23.27 11.42
N VAL A 285 -10.02 22.93 11.96
CA VAL A 285 -10.13 21.90 12.99
C VAL A 285 -9.93 20.51 12.36
N PRO A 286 -9.41 19.51 13.08
CA PRO A 286 -9.35 18.14 12.59
C PRO A 286 -10.71 17.65 12.09
N CYS A 287 -10.71 16.82 11.05
CA CYS A 287 -11.92 16.14 10.60
C CYS A 287 -12.44 15.18 11.69
N ASP A 288 -13.75 15.15 11.91
CA ASP A 288 -14.38 14.21 12.84
C ASP A 288 -14.19 12.76 12.36
N SER A 289 -14.34 12.54 11.05
CA SER A 289 -14.02 11.30 10.37
C SER A 289 -13.04 11.56 9.23
N ALA A 290 -11.81 11.08 9.41
CA ALA A 290 -10.86 10.95 8.33
C ALA A 290 -11.50 10.11 7.20
N GLN A 291 -11.06 10.33 5.97
CA GLN A 291 -11.66 9.84 4.72
C GLN A 291 -12.99 10.47 4.31
N SER A 292 -13.96 10.70 5.19
CA SER A 292 -15.29 11.16 4.73
C SER A 292 -15.43 12.68 4.65
N ASP A 293 -14.87 13.39 5.63
CA ASP A 293 -15.28 14.78 5.88
C ASP A 293 -14.37 15.81 5.17
N GLY A 294 -13.31 15.35 4.51
CA GLY A 294 -12.31 16.17 3.83
C GLY A 294 -12.76 16.88 2.53
N GLY A 295 -14.07 16.90 2.23
CA GLY A 295 -14.60 17.52 1.01
C GLY A 295 -14.04 16.88 -0.25
N GLN A 296 -13.41 17.67 -1.12
CA GLN A 296 -12.79 17.17 -2.35
C GLN A 296 -11.66 16.16 -2.10
N PHE A 297 -11.02 16.23 -0.94
CA PHE A 297 -9.94 15.33 -0.53
C PHE A 297 -10.42 14.11 0.26
N GLY A 298 -11.70 14.06 0.62
CA GLY A 298 -12.31 12.85 1.16
C GLY A 298 -12.40 11.75 0.10
N SER A 299 -12.57 10.50 0.52
CA SER A 299 -12.67 9.32 -0.33
C SER A 299 -13.78 9.41 -1.38
N ASN A 300 -14.83 10.19 -1.13
CA ASN A 300 -15.92 10.44 -2.08
C ASN A 300 -15.75 11.72 -2.90
N GLY A 301 -14.78 12.56 -2.55
CA GLY A 301 -14.44 13.78 -3.28
C GLY A 301 -13.75 13.49 -4.61
N VAL A 302 -13.77 14.46 -5.53
CA VAL A 302 -13.19 14.28 -6.87
C VAL A 302 -11.69 13.99 -6.80
N ILE A 303 -10.97 14.64 -5.88
CA ILE A 303 -9.53 14.46 -5.72
C ILE A 303 -9.19 13.20 -4.97
N GLY A 304 -9.94 12.87 -3.90
CA GLY A 304 -9.77 11.58 -3.23
C GLY A 304 -9.99 10.40 -4.19
N GLN A 305 -11.00 10.48 -5.07
CA GLN A 305 -11.23 9.49 -6.11
C GLN A 305 -10.13 9.47 -7.18
N LEU A 306 -9.62 10.62 -7.62
CA LEU A 306 -8.48 10.68 -8.54
C LEU A 306 -7.26 9.96 -7.95
N ILE A 307 -6.90 10.30 -6.71
CA ILE A 307 -5.79 9.64 -6.00
C ILE A 307 -6.07 8.15 -5.88
N SER A 308 -7.24 7.76 -5.38
CA SER A 308 -7.62 6.35 -5.22
C SER A 308 -7.54 5.57 -6.52
N ASN A 309 -7.95 6.14 -7.65
CA ASN A 309 -7.90 5.48 -8.96
C ASN A 309 -6.47 5.26 -9.46
N GLN A 310 -5.54 6.15 -9.11
CA GLN A 310 -4.11 5.96 -9.42
C GLN A 310 -3.49 4.88 -8.51
N LEU A 311 -4.09 4.60 -7.35
CA LEU A 311 -3.63 3.59 -6.40
C LEU A 311 -4.06 2.13 -6.74
N VAL A 312 -4.79 1.90 -7.84
CA VAL A 312 -5.38 0.57 -8.20
C VAL A 312 -4.46 -0.29 -9.08
N ALA A 313 -3.18 0.09 -9.26
CA ALA A 313 -2.29 -0.65 -10.14
C ALA A 313 -1.88 -1.99 -9.52
N ASN A 314 -2.38 -3.11 -10.03
CA ASN A 314 -1.95 -4.46 -9.63
C ASN A 314 -0.56 -4.84 -10.20
N GLN A 315 0.34 -3.87 -10.31
CA GLN A 315 1.69 -4.06 -10.82
C GLN A 315 2.56 -4.68 -9.72
N GLY A 316 3.52 -5.50 -10.17
CA GLY A 316 4.62 -5.95 -9.32
C GLY A 316 5.40 -4.75 -8.77
N GLY A 317 6.25 -5.00 -7.78
CA GLY A 317 6.98 -3.92 -7.13
C GLY A 317 8.03 -3.27 -8.04
N PRO A 318 8.57 -2.10 -7.68
CA PRO A 318 9.30 -1.24 -8.61
C PRO A 318 10.54 -1.91 -9.23
N CYS A 319 11.28 -2.70 -8.44
CA CYS A 319 12.45 -3.42 -8.95
C CYS A 319 12.10 -4.51 -9.98
N GLU A 320 10.86 -4.98 -10.03
CA GLU A 320 10.43 -5.96 -11.04
C GLU A 320 10.22 -5.30 -12.40
N GLN A 321 9.94 -4.00 -12.40
CA GLN A 321 9.65 -3.24 -13.61
C GLN A 321 10.91 -2.93 -14.41
N ASP A 322 12.04 -2.71 -13.71
CA ASP A 322 13.34 -2.42 -14.32
C ASP A 322 14.34 -3.60 -14.22
N GLY A 323 13.93 -4.71 -13.59
CA GLY A 323 14.76 -5.91 -13.42
C GLY A 323 15.88 -5.75 -12.40
N SER A 324 15.80 -4.74 -11.53
CA SER A 324 16.81 -4.45 -10.50
C SER A 324 16.63 -5.21 -9.18
N CYS A 325 15.70 -6.17 -9.11
CA CYS A 325 15.42 -6.86 -7.85
C CYS A 325 16.66 -7.58 -7.31
N PRO A 326 16.98 -7.39 -6.01
CA PRO A 326 17.95 -8.24 -5.33
C PRO A 326 17.56 -9.72 -5.40
N GLU A 327 18.54 -10.60 -5.18
CA GLU A 327 18.29 -12.02 -5.00
C GLU A 327 17.26 -12.24 -3.88
N LEU A 328 16.35 -13.21 -4.07
CA LEU A 328 15.40 -13.56 -3.02
C LEU A 328 16.14 -13.96 -1.73
N LEU A 329 15.50 -13.71 -0.59
CA LEU A 329 16.02 -13.99 0.75
C LEU A 329 17.26 -13.15 1.14
N SER A 330 17.71 -12.23 0.30
CA SER A 330 18.82 -11.33 0.60
C SER A 330 18.30 -9.96 1.01
N PHE A 331 18.73 -9.48 2.18
CA PHE A 331 18.36 -8.15 2.66
C PHE A 331 19.19 -7.07 1.97
N ALA A 332 18.52 -6.03 1.46
CA ALA A 332 19.14 -4.82 0.94
C ALA A 332 18.44 -3.58 1.52
N ALA A 333 19.14 -2.45 1.54
CA ALA A 333 18.49 -1.18 1.89
C ALA A 333 17.35 -0.87 0.90
N ALA A 334 16.20 -0.47 1.43
CA ALA A 334 15.03 -0.05 0.67
C ALA A 334 14.79 1.46 0.86
N GLY A 335 14.40 2.14 -0.21
CA GLY A 335 14.12 3.58 -0.20
C GLY A 335 14.20 4.21 -1.59
N GLY A 336 14.19 5.54 -1.63
CA GLY A 336 14.17 6.32 -2.87
C GLY A 336 12.75 6.52 -3.42
N LEU A 337 12.63 6.66 -4.75
CA LEU A 337 11.34 6.92 -5.44
C LEU A 337 10.30 5.80 -5.28
N THR A 338 10.70 4.67 -4.72
CA THR A 338 9.90 3.45 -4.57
C THR A 338 9.19 3.35 -3.22
N THR A 339 9.51 4.26 -2.29
CA THR A 339 8.91 4.35 -0.95
C THR A 339 8.32 5.75 -0.77
N PRO A 340 7.12 6.02 -1.31
CA PRO A 340 6.48 7.32 -1.16
C PRO A 340 6.17 7.60 0.31
N PHE A 341 6.22 8.87 0.69
CA PHE A 341 6.07 9.31 2.09
C PHE A 341 7.03 8.60 3.07
N PRO A 342 8.36 8.56 2.80
CA PRO A 342 9.30 7.94 3.72
C PRO A 342 9.36 8.73 5.03
N ASN A 343 9.45 8.04 6.17
CA ASN A 343 9.74 8.71 7.43
C ASN A 343 11.21 9.20 7.41
N GLY A 344 11.43 10.53 7.45
CA GLY A 344 12.76 11.13 7.24
C GLY A 344 13.82 10.75 8.30
N ILE A 345 13.38 10.20 9.43
CA ILE A 345 14.24 9.70 10.52
C ILE A 345 14.43 8.18 10.52
N ALA A 346 13.94 7.48 9.49
CA ALA A 346 13.93 6.02 9.42
C ALA A 346 14.74 5.48 8.23
N GLY A 347 15.35 4.31 8.41
CA GLY A 347 15.93 3.50 7.35
C GLY A 347 15.35 2.09 7.33
N TYR A 348 15.40 1.44 6.16
CA TYR A 348 14.79 0.13 5.94
C TYR A 348 15.76 -0.85 5.29
N VAL A 349 15.87 -2.07 5.81
CA VAL A 349 16.38 -3.20 5.03
C VAL A 349 15.27 -4.18 4.78
N ALA A 350 15.23 -4.71 3.58
CA ALA A 350 14.14 -5.59 3.17
C ALA A 350 14.66 -6.73 2.31
N ALA A 351 14.03 -7.90 2.44
CA ALA A 351 14.27 -9.07 1.62
C ALA A 351 12.98 -9.47 0.90
N LEU A 352 13.08 -9.65 -0.42
CA LEU A 352 12.03 -10.25 -1.22
C LEU A 352 12.04 -11.75 -1.03
N TYR A 353 10.87 -12.37 -0.95
CA TYR A 353 10.76 -13.82 -0.90
C TYR A 353 9.47 -14.31 -1.56
N GLN A 354 9.43 -15.60 -1.86
CA GLN A 354 8.29 -16.25 -2.49
C GLN A 354 7.59 -17.15 -1.45
N PRO A 355 6.44 -16.75 -0.90
CA PRO A 355 5.61 -17.64 -0.08
C PRO A 355 5.03 -18.77 -0.94
N ALA A 356 4.74 -19.90 -0.30
CA ALA A 356 3.98 -20.99 -0.87
C ALA A 356 3.38 -21.88 0.23
N PRO A 357 2.21 -22.51 0.00
CA PRO A 357 1.66 -23.51 0.93
C PRO A 357 2.65 -24.64 1.19
N GLY A 358 2.77 -25.06 2.45
CA GLY A 358 3.71 -26.12 2.84
C GLY A 358 5.13 -25.64 3.17
N TYR A 359 5.41 -24.33 3.05
CA TYR A 359 6.72 -23.74 3.29
C TYR A 359 6.67 -22.68 4.40
N ILE A 360 7.81 -22.54 5.08
CA ILE A 360 8.04 -21.55 6.12
C ILE A 360 9.27 -20.74 5.74
N SER A 361 9.18 -19.42 5.87
CA SER A 361 10.34 -18.54 5.83
C SER A 361 10.78 -18.21 7.25
N VAL A 362 12.10 -18.20 7.48
CA VAL A 362 12.67 -17.85 8.79
C VAL A 362 13.67 -16.74 8.63
N VAL A 363 13.56 -15.69 9.45
CA VAL A 363 14.56 -14.62 9.57
C VAL A 363 15.21 -14.69 10.95
N GLN A 364 16.54 -14.59 10.98
CA GLN A 364 17.29 -14.36 12.20
C GLN A 364 18.03 -13.03 12.09
N ALA A 365 17.88 -12.19 13.12
CA ALA A 365 18.52 -10.89 13.18
C ALA A 365 19.02 -10.62 14.60
N ARG A 366 20.28 -10.19 14.73
CA ARG A 366 20.72 -9.54 15.97
C ARG A 366 20.16 -8.14 15.97
N MET A 367 19.40 -7.79 16.99
CA MET A 367 18.75 -6.49 17.09
C MET A 367 19.60 -5.55 17.94
N PRO A 368 19.86 -4.31 17.47
CA PRO A 368 20.47 -3.28 18.30
C PRO A 368 19.63 -3.00 19.55
N SER A 369 20.27 -2.43 20.57
CA SER A 369 19.55 -1.95 21.74
C SER A 369 18.52 -0.90 21.31
N SER A 370 17.34 -0.93 21.94
CA SER A 370 16.31 0.07 21.69
C SER A 370 15.63 0.54 22.96
N SER A 371 14.87 1.63 22.85
CA SER A 371 14.04 2.16 23.94
C SER A 371 12.86 1.25 24.30
N ARG A 372 12.87 -0.03 23.91
CA ARG A 372 11.78 -1.00 24.11
C ARG A 372 11.22 -1.06 25.54
N ALA A 373 12.01 -0.71 26.55
CA ALA A 373 11.58 -0.64 27.96
C ALA A 373 10.42 0.34 28.21
N TYR A 374 10.24 1.34 27.36
CA TYR A 374 9.15 2.31 27.46
C TYR A 374 7.79 1.78 26.96
N GLY A 375 7.69 0.54 26.45
CA GLY A 375 6.46 -0.03 25.87
C GLY A 375 5.84 0.84 24.74
N ASP A 376 4.62 1.31 24.95
CA ASP A 376 3.91 2.24 24.07
C ASP A 376 4.00 3.70 24.54
N GLY A 377 4.72 3.98 25.63
CA GLY A 377 4.88 5.33 26.17
C GLY A 377 6.04 6.12 25.56
N PRO A 378 6.08 7.45 25.77
CA PRO A 378 7.14 8.33 25.26
C PRO A 378 8.53 7.86 25.66
N ALA A 379 9.40 7.67 24.67
CA ALA A 379 10.80 7.31 24.88
C ALA A 379 11.71 8.52 24.64
N PRO A 380 12.31 9.11 25.70
CA PRO A 380 13.27 10.20 25.59
C PRO A 380 14.37 9.98 24.56
N TRP A 381 14.90 11.08 24.02
CA TRP A 381 16.00 11.00 23.08
C TRP A 381 16.87 12.25 22.98
N PRO A 382 18.19 12.08 22.77
CA PRO A 382 18.91 10.81 22.72
C PRO A 382 18.89 10.05 24.05
N GLU A 383 18.77 8.71 23.99
CA GLU A 383 18.84 7.85 25.16
C GLU A 383 20.25 7.25 25.28
N ASN A 384 20.87 7.39 26.45
CA ASN A 384 22.23 6.91 26.66
C ASN A 384 22.28 5.38 26.71
N GLY A 385 23.21 4.78 25.97
CA GLY A 385 23.35 3.33 25.89
C GLY A 385 22.35 2.64 24.95
N THR A 386 21.60 3.42 24.17
CA THR A 386 20.62 2.92 23.20
C THR A 386 21.09 3.20 21.77
N ASP A 387 21.06 2.18 20.91
CA ASP A 387 21.51 2.26 19.52
C ASP A 387 20.43 2.86 18.60
N LEU A 388 19.17 2.49 18.80
CA LEU A 388 18.01 2.93 18.00
C LEU A 388 16.86 3.31 18.94
N ARG A 389 16.07 4.34 18.65
CA ARG A 389 14.87 4.56 19.48
C ARG A 389 13.82 3.47 19.29
N TYR A 390 13.66 3.03 18.04
CA TYR A 390 12.66 2.04 17.66
C TYR A 390 13.13 1.21 16.48
N TRP A 391 12.71 -0.05 16.47
CA TRP A 391 12.74 -0.90 15.29
C TRP A 391 11.50 -1.79 15.24
N SER A 392 11.18 -2.28 14.05
CA SER A 392 10.08 -3.24 13.84
C SER A 392 10.35 -4.15 12.67
N PHE A 393 9.76 -5.34 12.72
CA PHE A 393 9.62 -6.21 11.56
C PHE A 393 8.22 -6.04 10.98
N CYS A 394 8.13 -5.97 9.66
CA CYS A 394 6.86 -5.98 8.95
C CYS A 394 6.94 -6.85 7.69
N ASN A 395 5.84 -7.53 7.36
CA ASN A 395 5.67 -8.28 6.13
C ASN A 395 4.60 -7.64 5.25
N TYR A 396 4.95 -7.44 3.98
CA TYR A 396 4.13 -6.74 3.01
C TYR A 396 3.91 -7.58 1.76
N LEU A 397 2.74 -7.41 1.16
CA LEU A 397 2.50 -7.92 -0.19
C LEU A 397 3.31 -7.07 -1.17
N TYR A 398 4.20 -7.69 -1.96
CA TYR A 398 5.02 -6.97 -2.93
C TYR A 398 4.26 -6.72 -4.24
N GLN A 399 3.08 -6.14 -4.10
CA GLN A 399 2.18 -5.74 -5.18
C GLN A 399 1.58 -4.41 -4.78
N PHE A 400 1.63 -3.43 -5.69
CA PHE A 400 1.12 -2.10 -5.41
C PHE A 400 -0.38 -2.17 -5.05
N PRO A 401 -0.84 -1.48 -3.98
CA PRO A 401 -0.19 -0.37 -3.28
C PRO A 401 0.69 -0.77 -2.09
N PHE A 402 1.16 -2.02 -2.02
CA PHE A 402 2.07 -2.54 -0.98
C PHE A 402 1.47 -2.58 0.43
N PRO A 403 0.33 -3.28 0.60
CA PRO A 403 -0.30 -3.39 1.90
C PRO A 403 0.55 -4.24 2.87
N VAL A 404 0.51 -3.88 4.15
CA VAL A 404 0.95 -4.77 5.22
C VAL A 404 -0.02 -5.94 5.35
N ILE A 405 0.51 -7.14 5.58
CA ILE A 405 -0.28 -8.38 5.54
C ILE A 405 -0.84 -8.68 6.93
N GLY A 406 -2.16 -8.74 7.08
CA GLY A 406 -2.82 -9.29 8.28
C GLY A 406 -3.54 -10.61 7.98
N ALA A 407 -3.59 -11.53 8.94
CA ALA A 407 -4.39 -12.76 8.81
C ALA A 407 -4.85 -13.30 10.17
N GLY A 408 -6.12 -13.69 10.26
CA GLY A 408 -6.71 -14.31 11.46
C GLY A 408 -6.56 -13.49 12.75
N GLY A 409 -6.61 -12.16 12.64
CA GLY A 409 -6.42 -11.24 13.77
C GLY A 409 -4.96 -10.99 14.14
N ALA A 410 -3.99 -11.62 13.46
CA ALA A 410 -2.59 -11.29 13.63
C ALA A 410 -2.15 -10.16 12.71
N SER A 411 -1.34 -9.27 13.26
CA SER A 411 -0.71 -8.17 12.54
C SER A 411 0.44 -8.67 11.66
N GLY A 412 0.66 -7.98 10.54
CA GLY A 412 1.84 -8.15 9.70
C GLY A 412 3.08 -7.48 10.22
N CYS A 413 3.02 -6.82 11.37
CA CYS A 413 4.18 -6.24 12.01
C CYS A 413 4.32 -6.67 13.47
N VAL A 414 5.55 -6.63 13.96
CA VAL A 414 5.88 -6.75 15.38
C VAL A 414 6.87 -5.65 15.77
N ALA A 415 6.51 -4.86 16.78
CA ALA A 415 7.34 -3.79 17.33
C ALA A 415 8.46 -4.33 18.23
N ASP A 416 9.50 -3.53 18.48
CA ASP A 416 10.65 -3.87 19.31
C ASP A 416 10.30 -4.44 20.70
N TYR A 417 9.36 -3.82 21.40
CA TYR A 417 8.95 -4.25 22.73
C TYR A 417 8.09 -5.53 22.71
N GLN A 418 7.36 -5.78 21.62
CA GLN A 418 6.51 -6.96 21.42
C GLN A 418 7.31 -8.17 20.91
N ALA A 419 8.41 -7.94 20.20
CA ALA A 419 9.22 -9.00 19.62
C ALA A 419 9.90 -9.84 20.72
N PRO A 420 9.70 -11.18 20.71
CA PRO A 420 10.50 -12.08 21.53
C PRO A 420 11.96 -12.04 21.09
N ILE A 421 12.87 -11.89 22.05
CA ILE A 421 14.32 -11.87 21.81
C ILE A 421 15.01 -12.75 22.85
N VAL A 422 16.00 -13.52 22.42
CA VAL A 422 16.90 -14.28 23.30
C VAL A 422 18.30 -13.66 23.23
N GLY A 423 18.71 -13.00 24.30
CA GLY A 423 19.89 -12.13 24.26
C GLY A 423 19.63 -10.93 23.34
N ASP A 424 20.32 -10.88 22.21
CA ASP A 424 20.12 -9.90 21.13
C ASP A 424 19.47 -10.52 19.88
N LEU A 425 19.18 -11.82 19.87
CA LEU A 425 18.67 -12.52 18.70
C LEU A 425 17.14 -12.50 18.65
N ALA A 426 16.59 -11.84 17.63
CA ALA A 426 15.19 -11.97 17.21
C ALA A 426 15.08 -13.06 16.13
N THR A 427 14.05 -13.91 16.26
CA THR A 427 13.72 -14.92 15.25
C THR A 427 12.29 -14.76 14.79
N LEU A 428 12.13 -14.53 13.48
CA LEU A 428 10.85 -14.35 12.80
C LEU A 428 10.51 -15.59 11.99
N VAL A 429 9.25 -16.00 12.05
CA VAL A 429 8.69 -17.11 11.27
C VAL A 429 7.54 -16.55 10.43
N LEU A 430 7.62 -16.72 9.11
CA LEU A 430 6.56 -16.29 8.19
C LEU A 430 5.96 -17.50 7.49
N SER A 431 4.62 -17.59 7.54
CA SER A 431 3.84 -18.66 6.90
C SER A 431 2.41 -18.24 6.68
N SER A 432 1.64 -19.04 5.93
CA SER A 432 0.18 -18.94 5.94
C SER A 432 -0.34 -19.23 7.36
N ILE A 433 -1.59 -18.84 7.63
CA ILE A 433 -2.21 -19.16 8.93
C ILE A 433 -2.46 -20.66 9.08
N GLU A 434 -2.75 -21.35 7.97
CA GLU A 434 -2.94 -22.79 7.91
C GLU A 434 -1.64 -23.55 8.22
N ASP A 435 -0.50 -22.97 7.83
CA ASP A 435 0.84 -23.55 8.00
C ASP A 435 1.57 -22.99 9.22
N ARG A 436 0.90 -22.21 10.09
CA ARG A 436 1.52 -21.60 11.27
C ARG A 436 2.06 -22.69 12.21
N PRO A 437 3.39 -22.71 12.49
CA PRO A 437 3.95 -23.74 13.37
C PRO A 437 3.43 -23.62 14.80
N VAL A 438 3.09 -24.76 15.40
CA VAL A 438 2.55 -24.82 16.78
C VAL A 438 3.50 -24.24 17.82
N SER A 439 4.81 -24.29 17.57
CA SER A 439 5.82 -23.69 18.46
C SER A 439 5.67 -22.17 18.60
N THR A 440 5.15 -21.48 17.58
CA THR A 440 4.88 -20.04 17.61
C THR A 440 3.64 -19.68 18.44
N LEU A 441 2.85 -20.66 18.86
CA LEU A 441 1.67 -20.49 19.72
C LEU A 441 1.97 -20.82 21.18
N ALA A 442 3.14 -21.41 21.47
CA ALA A 442 3.52 -21.78 22.81
C ALA A 442 3.67 -20.52 23.69
N TYR A 443 3.15 -20.61 24.93
CA TYR A 443 3.38 -19.56 25.91
C TYR A 443 4.87 -19.39 26.17
N GLY A 444 5.37 -18.15 26.08
CA GLY A 444 6.80 -17.86 26.20
C GLY A 444 7.63 -18.26 24.98
N SER A 445 7.00 -18.50 23.83
CA SER A 445 7.70 -18.71 22.55
C SER A 445 8.75 -17.62 22.30
N THR A 446 9.93 -18.05 21.86
CA THR A 446 11.02 -17.16 21.44
C THR A 446 10.92 -16.76 19.97
N LEU A 447 9.83 -17.13 19.30
CA LEU A 447 9.58 -16.90 17.88
C LEU A 447 8.46 -15.86 17.71
N ALA A 448 8.75 -14.80 16.96
CA ALA A 448 7.70 -13.94 16.40
C ALA A 448 7.12 -14.61 15.16
N TRP A 449 5.80 -14.62 15.01
CA TRP A 449 5.14 -15.08 13.80
C TRP A 449 4.46 -13.93 13.07
N LEU A 450 4.70 -13.81 11.77
CA LEU A 450 3.98 -12.89 10.88
C LEU A 450 3.28 -13.68 9.77
N PRO A 451 2.05 -13.31 9.40
CA PRO A 451 1.31 -13.99 8.36
C PRO A 451 1.85 -13.67 6.95
N THR A 452 1.76 -14.64 6.04
CA THR A 452 1.78 -14.42 4.58
C THR A 452 0.36 -14.15 4.07
N SER A 453 0.25 -13.58 2.87
CA SER A 453 -1.01 -13.09 2.30
C SER A 453 -2.00 -14.21 2.04
N PRO A 454 -3.18 -14.21 2.69
CA PRO A 454 -4.22 -15.21 2.41
C PRO A 454 -4.91 -14.95 1.05
N SER A 455 -4.94 -13.70 0.59
CA SER A 455 -5.57 -13.33 -0.68
C SER A 455 -4.67 -13.55 -1.89
N SER A 456 -3.34 -13.56 -1.67
CA SER A 456 -2.33 -13.70 -2.72
C SER A 456 -1.20 -14.67 -2.30
N PRO A 457 -1.50 -15.94 -1.97
CA PRO A 457 -0.57 -16.88 -1.32
C PRO A 457 0.64 -17.30 -2.19
N ALA A 458 0.64 -16.92 -3.46
CA ALA A 458 1.72 -17.16 -4.42
C ALA A 458 2.33 -15.85 -4.98
N ALA A 459 1.89 -14.68 -4.51
CA ALA A 459 2.55 -13.43 -4.87
C ALA A 459 3.85 -13.27 -4.05
N LYS A 460 4.84 -12.58 -4.62
CA LYS A 460 6.03 -12.22 -3.84
C LYS A 460 5.65 -11.32 -2.68
N GLU A 461 6.40 -11.46 -1.60
CA GLU A 461 6.26 -10.66 -0.41
C GLU A 461 7.61 -10.05 -0.06
N VAL A 462 7.56 -9.01 0.77
CA VAL A 462 8.75 -8.34 1.27
C VAL A 462 8.67 -8.24 2.78
N VAL A 463 9.65 -8.84 3.45
CA VAL A 463 9.87 -8.65 4.88
C VAL A 463 10.87 -7.52 5.06
N ALA A 464 10.52 -6.54 5.87
CA ALA A 464 11.34 -5.36 6.14
C ALA A 464 11.62 -5.19 7.62
N ILE A 465 12.80 -4.65 7.92
CA ILE A 465 13.24 -4.21 9.24
C ILE A 465 13.42 -2.71 9.17
N ARG A 466 12.69 -2.00 10.02
CA ARG A 466 12.79 -0.54 10.17
C ARG A 466 13.76 -0.21 11.30
N ASN A 467 14.66 0.74 11.06
CA ASN A 467 15.45 1.41 12.10
C ASN A 467 15.00 2.86 12.18
N MET A 468 14.62 3.34 13.35
CA MET A 468 14.24 4.74 13.58
C MET A 468 15.17 5.39 14.59
N LEU A 469 15.60 6.62 14.25
CA LEU A 469 16.45 7.46 15.10
C LEU A 469 17.64 6.69 15.64
N PRO A 470 18.63 6.36 14.80
CA PRO A 470 19.87 5.80 15.28
C PRO A 470 20.64 6.82 16.11
N SER A 471 21.27 6.36 17.19
CA SER A 471 22.26 7.13 17.90
C SER A 471 23.41 7.48 16.96
N THR A 472 24.00 8.67 17.14
CA THR A 472 25.14 9.12 16.32
C THR A 472 26.36 8.22 16.47
N SER A 473 26.48 7.45 17.56
CA SER A 473 27.53 6.46 17.75
C SER A 473 27.24 5.11 17.06
N PHE A 474 26.01 4.86 16.61
CA PHE A 474 25.61 3.58 16.04
C PHE A 474 25.82 3.54 14.52
N GLN A 475 27.04 3.18 14.11
CA GLN A 475 27.48 3.23 12.71
C GLN A 475 26.90 2.09 11.85
N GLN A 476 26.40 1.02 12.48
CA GLN A 476 25.80 -0.14 11.84
C GLN A 476 24.32 0.06 11.48
N SER A 477 23.80 1.29 11.64
CA SER A 477 22.44 1.63 11.24
C SER A 477 22.24 1.50 9.74
N VAL A 478 21.07 1.01 9.37
CA VAL A 478 20.55 0.97 8.00
C VAL A 478 20.54 2.34 7.33
N THR A 479 20.36 3.42 8.08
CA THR A 479 20.38 4.80 7.57
C THR A 479 21.74 5.20 6.99
N ASN A 480 22.81 4.46 7.30
CA ASN A 480 24.15 4.72 6.80
C ASN A 480 24.44 3.98 5.47
N ILE A 481 23.49 3.19 4.95
CA ILE A 481 23.65 2.49 3.68
C ILE A 481 23.37 3.47 2.53
N SER A 482 24.41 3.82 1.78
CA SER A 482 24.34 4.85 0.75
C SER A 482 23.69 4.41 -0.57
N GLN A 483 23.42 3.12 -0.75
CA GLN A 483 22.88 2.57 -2.01
C GLN A 483 21.78 1.54 -1.73
N TYR A 484 20.60 1.79 -2.30
CA TYR A 484 19.47 0.86 -2.25
C TYR A 484 19.69 -0.36 -3.15
N GLY A 485 19.04 -1.47 -2.82
CA GLY A 485 19.07 -2.69 -3.64
C GLY A 485 20.43 -3.41 -3.70
N ASN A 486 21.37 -3.06 -2.81
CA ASN A 486 22.70 -3.68 -2.74
C ASN A 486 22.87 -4.50 -1.43
N PRO A 487 22.66 -5.84 -1.47
CA PRO A 487 22.81 -6.70 -0.29
C PRO A 487 24.22 -6.74 0.29
N ASP A 488 25.25 -6.73 -0.55
CA ASP A 488 26.64 -6.79 -0.10
C ASP A 488 27.03 -5.54 0.69
N LEU A 489 26.60 -4.37 0.22
CA LEU A 489 26.80 -3.12 0.95
C LEU A 489 26.00 -3.10 2.26
N ALA A 490 24.74 -3.56 2.23
CA ALA A 490 23.93 -3.64 3.44
C ALA A 490 24.61 -4.54 4.49
N LYS A 491 25.13 -5.69 4.07
CA LYS A 491 25.90 -6.61 4.94
C LYS A 491 27.19 -5.98 5.46
N GLN A 492 27.91 -5.24 4.62
CA GLN A 492 29.12 -4.54 5.02
C GLN A 492 28.85 -3.48 6.09
N VAL A 493 27.81 -2.66 5.91
CA VAL A 493 27.49 -1.56 6.84
C VAL A 493 26.91 -2.09 8.15
N MET A 494 25.93 -3.00 8.10
CA MET A 494 25.26 -3.51 9.29
C MET A 494 26.13 -4.49 10.10
N GLY A 495 27.12 -5.14 9.46
CA GLY A 495 28.01 -6.09 10.12
C GLY A 495 27.25 -7.20 10.83
N ILE A 496 27.43 -7.32 12.15
CA ILE A 496 26.76 -8.35 12.97
C ILE A 496 25.23 -8.19 13.04
N TYR A 497 24.71 -7.00 12.75
CA TYR A 497 23.27 -6.71 12.74
C TYR A 497 22.61 -7.03 11.40
N TYR A 498 23.39 -7.44 10.38
CA TYR A 498 22.81 -7.84 9.10
C TYR A 498 21.89 -9.07 9.29
N PRO A 499 20.64 -9.03 8.79
CA PRO A 499 19.70 -10.12 9.00
C PRO A 499 19.95 -11.24 7.98
N VAL A 500 19.66 -12.48 8.37
CA VAL A 500 19.73 -13.64 7.48
C VAL A 500 18.36 -14.30 7.36
N MET A 501 18.04 -14.78 6.16
CA MET A 501 16.76 -15.42 5.86
C MET A 501 16.96 -16.74 5.13
N THR A 502 16.09 -17.70 5.41
CA THR A 502 16.01 -18.99 4.72
C THR A 502 14.55 -19.40 4.52
N GLN A 503 14.31 -20.39 3.67
CA GLN A 503 13.04 -21.07 3.54
C GLN A 503 13.23 -22.58 3.68
N CYS A 504 12.22 -23.27 4.22
CA CYS A 504 12.21 -24.71 4.40
C CYS A 504 10.76 -25.23 4.32
N THR A 505 10.59 -26.55 4.29
CA THR A 505 9.25 -27.14 4.41
C THR A 505 8.76 -27.13 5.87
N ILE A 506 7.45 -27.16 6.07
CA ILE A 506 6.86 -27.31 7.42
C ILE A 506 7.41 -28.55 8.13
N ALA A 507 7.52 -29.67 7.42
CA ALA A 507 8.06 -30.90 7.99
C ALA A 507 9.50 -30.74 8.50
N THR A 508 10.34 -29.98 7.79
CA THR A 508 11.70 -29.64 8.24
C THR A 508 11.65 -28.80 9.52
N PHE A 509 10.82 -27.76 9.55
CA PHE A 509 10.71 -26.86 10.70
C PHE A 509 10.15 -27.58 11.93
N ASP A 510 9.11 -28.38 11.79
CA ASP A 510 8.48 -29.10 12.89
C ASP A 510 9.43 -30.12 13.53
N LEU A 511 10.30 -30.74 12.72
CA LEU A 511 11.25 -31.75 13.19
C LEU A 511 12.53 -31.15 13.78
N LEU A 512 13.08 -30.11 13.16
CA LEU A 512 14.43 -29.62 13.41
C LEU A 512 14.48 -28.14 13.83
N GLY A 513 13.34 -27.47 13.89
CA GLY A 513 13.21 -26.07 14.24
C GLY A 513 13.93 -25.12 13.27
N VAL A 514 14.26 -23.95 13.80
CA VAL A 514 14.93 -22.86 13.07
C VAL A 514 16.28 -23.31 12.51
N GLU A 515 17.11 -23.98 13.32
CA GLU A 515 18.42 -24.49 12.89
C GLU A 515 18.29 -25.48 11.72
N GLY A 516 17.27 -26.33 11.77
CA GLY A 516 16.92 -27.24 10.71
C GLY A 516 16.67 -26.58 9.36
N CYS A 517 16.01 -25.42 9.36
CA CYS A 517 15.71 -24.66 8.15
C CYS A 517 16.94 -23.99 7.54
N PHE A 518 17.91 -23.57 8.36
CA PHE A 518 19.19 -23.06 7.85
C PHE A 518 20.10 -24.20 7.38
N ALA A 519 20.04 -25.37 8.01
CA ALA A 519 20.81 -26.54 7.60
C ALA A 519 20.23 -27.27 6.37
N ASN A 520 18.92 -27.18 6.15
CA ASN A 520 18.20 -27.88 5.08
C ASN A 520 17.26 -26.92 4.33
N PRO A 521 17.81 -25.90 3.64
CA PRO A 521 17.00 -24.94 2.91
C PRO A 521 16.24 -25.62 1.77
N ALA A 522 14.99 -25.20 1.57
CA ALA A 522 14.15 -25.61 0.46
C ALA A 522 13.33 -24.41 -0.02
N SER A 523 13.43 -24.12 -1.32
CA SER A 523 12.64 -23.09 -1.97
C SER A 523 11.39 -23.69 -2.61
N PRO A 524 10.26 -22.97 -2.64
CA PRO A 524 9.09 -23.40 -3.38
C PRO A 524 9.44 -23.60 -4.86
N THR A 525 9.18 -24.80 -5.40
CA THR A 525 9.26 -25.01 -6.84
C THR A 525 8.12 -24.26 -7.51
N VAL A 526 8.44 -23.22 -8.28
CA VAL A 526 7.49 -22.57 -9.18
C VAL A 526 7.11 -23.58 -10.25
N SER A 527 5.99 -24.26 -10.09
CA SER A 527 5.39 -25.04 -11.16
C SER A 527 4.89 -24.06 -12.22
N ILE A 528 5.75 -23.78 -13.21
CA ILE A 528 5.31 -23.16 -14.45
C ILE A 528 4.25 -24.11 -15.01
N ALA A 529 2.98 -23.69 -14.99
CA ALA A 529 1.94 -24.41 -15.69
C ALA A 529 2.31 -24.40 -17.18
N VAL A 530 2.95 -25.47 -17.64
CA VAL A 530 3.11 -25.73 -19.07
C VAL A 530 1.69 -25.81 -19.61
N PRO A 531 1.29 -24.96 -20.58
CA PRO A 531 -0.03 -25.06 -21.19
C PRO A 531 -0.24 -26.51 -21.61
N SER A 532 -1.42 -27.06 -21.33
CA SER A 532 -1.70 -28.45 -21.64
C SER A 532 -1.42 -28.71 -23.14
N MET A 533 -1.07 -29.93 -23.54
CA MET A 533 -0.91 -30.28 -24.98
C MET A 533 -2.12 -29.85 -25.84
N ARG A 534 -3.30 -29.71 -25.22
CA ARG A 534 -4.52 -29.20 -25.84
C ARG A 534 -4.39 -27.74 -26.28
N ASP A 535 -3.71 -26.91 -25.49
CA ASP A 535 -3.46 -25.50 -25.79
C ASP A 535 -2.44 -25.36 -26.93
N TRP A 536 -1.41 -26.21 -26.95
CA TRP A 536 -0.47 -26.30 -28.08
C TRP A 536 -1.14 -26.70 -29.38
N GLN A 537 -2.08 -27.65 -29.35
CA GLN A 537 -2.86 -28.04 -30.51
C GLN A 537 -3.76 -26.90 -31.01
N LEU A 538 -4.38 -26.13 -30.11
CA LEU A 538 -5.19 -24.97 -30.47
C LEU A 538 -4.35 -23.85 -31.11
N TRP A 539 -3.14 -23.60 -30.60
CA TRP A 539 -2.20 -22.64 -31.19
C TRP A 539 -1.67 -23.07 -32.57
N LEU A 540 -1.36 -24.36 -32.74
CA LEU A 540 -0.97 -24.92 -34.04
C LEU A 540 -2.11 -24.84 -35.07
N VAL A 541 -3.35 -25.11 -34.65
CA VAL A 541 -4.54 -24.97 -35.51
C VAL A 541 -4.76 -23.50 -35.88
N ALA A 542 -4.60 -22.56 -34.94
CA ALA A 542 -4.70 -21.12 -35.23
C ALA A 542 -3.64 -20.64 -36.22
N LEU A 543 -2.39 -21.08 -36.09
CA LEU A 543 -1.30 -20.77 -37.02
C LEU A 543 -1.52 -21.39 -38.41
N LEU A 544 -2.01 -22.63 -38.48
CA LEU A 544 -2.38 -23.29 -39.74
C LEU A 544 -3.54 -22.56 -40.44
N LEU A 545 -4.55 -22.13 -39.70
CA LEU A 545 -5.68 -21.37 -40.25
C LEU A 545 -5.25 -19.98 -40.75
N PHE A 546 -4.32 -19.31 -40.06
CA PHE A 546 -3.73 -18.04 -40.51
C PHE A 546 -2.85 -18.22 -41.77
N GLY A 547 -2.07 -19.31 -41.84
CA GLY A 547 -1.28 -19.68 -43.01
C GLY A 547 -2.14 -19.98 -44.25
N ILE A 548 -3.27 -20.67 -44.07
CA ILE A 548 -4.20 -20.97 -45.17
C ILE A 548 -4.92 -19.70 -45.64
N ALA A 549 -5.31 -18.80 -44.74
CA ALA A 549 -5.95 -17.53 -45.09
C ALA A 549 -5.02 -16.61 -45.91
N THR A 550 -3.73 -16.55 -45.56
CA THR A 550 -2.73 -15.75 -46.28
C THR A 550 -2.38 -16.34 -47.65
N LEU A 551 -2.39 -17.67 -47.79
CA LEU A 551 -2.18 -18.33 -49.08
C LEU A 551 -3.36 -18.13 -50.04
N GLN A 552 -4.61 -18.17 -49.56
CA GLN A 552 -5.79 -17.90 -50.39
C GLN A 552 -5.90 -16.43 -50.82
N LEU A 553 -5.37 -15.49 -50.04
CA LEU A 553 -5.28 -14.08 -50.43
C LEU A 553 -4.23 -13.83 -51.52
N ARG A 554 -3.12 -14.59 -51.55
CA ARG A 554 -2.11 -14.49 -52.62
C ARG A 554 -2.57 -15.10 -53.95
N ILE A 555 -3.31 -16.22 -53.92
CA ILE A 555 -3.81 -16.89 -55.14
C ILE A 555 -4.94 -16.09 -55.81
N ARG A 556 -5.62 -15.18 -55.10
CA ARG A 556 -6.60 -14.25 -55.69
C ARG A 556 -6.00 -12.94 -56.22
N ALA A 557 -4.71 -12.70 -56.01
CA ALA A 557 -3.99 -11.50 -56.45
C ALA A 557 -3.05 -11.75 -57.65
N SER A 558 -3.00 -12.98 -58.17
CA SER A 558 -2.39 -13.38 -59.44
C SER A 558 -3.47 -13.84 -60.41
#